data_AF-A0A1X7PIS9-F1
#
_entry.id   AF-A0A1X7PIS9-F1
#
_cell.length_a   1.000
_cell.length_b   1.000
_cell.length_c   1.000
_cell.angle_alpha   90.00
_cell.angle_beta   90.00
_cell.angle_gamma   90.00
#
_symmetry.space_group_name_H-M   'P 1'
#
loop_
_entity.id
_entity.type
_entity.pdbx_description
1 polymer ?
#
loop_
_entity_poly.entity_id
_entity_poly.type
_entity_poly.pdbx_seq_one_letter_code
_entity_poly.pdbx_strand_id
1 'polypeptide(L)' 'MTIAERYNAEAKRLLPHMAADLTVDPTINTANEIDEIVFRRSEYLGGMACAILALIKQQN' A
#
# COMPACT_ATOMS: atom_id res chain seq x y z
N MET A 1 1.83 2.88 14.94
CA MET A 1 1.58 2.13 13.71
C MET A 1 2.02 3.01 12.55
N THR A 2 2.95 2.53 11.73
CA THR A 2 3.44 3.26 10.54
C THR A 2 2.35 3.32 9.47
N ILE A 3 2.55 4.17 8.44
CA ILE A 3 1.66 4.16 7.28
C ILE A 3 1.74 2.84 6.51
N ALA A 4 2.93 2.21 6.46
CA ALA A 4 3.13 0.92 5.82
C ALA A 4 2.39 -0.23 6.53
N GLU A 5 2.35 -0.24 7.86
CA GLU A 5 1.57 -1.23 8.61
C GLU A 5 0.06 -1.10 8.32
N ARG A 6 -0.45 0.13 8.28
CA ARG A 6 -1.84 0.42 7.89
C ARG A 6 -2.12 -0.02 6.45
N TYR A 7 -1.22 0.34 5.55
CA TYR A 7 -1.31 -0.01 4.15
C TYR A 7 -1.30 -1.53 3.93
N ASN A 8 -0.39 -2.27 4.56
CA ASN A 8 -0.33 -3.73 4.44
C ASN A 8 -1.59 -4.39 5.01
N ALA A 9 -2.14 -3.88 6.11
CA ALA A 9 -3.39 -4.36 6.68
C ALA A 9 -4.57 -4.14 5.73
N GLU A 10 -4.69 -2.94 5.15
CA GLU A 10 -5.75 -2.61 4.19
C GLU A 10 -5.59 -3.37 2.86
N ALA A 11 -4.37 -3.54 2.36
CA ALA A 11 -4.09 -4.36 1.18
C ALA A 11 -4.53 -5.81 1.41
N LYS A 12 -4.23 -6.38 2.58
CA LYS A 12 -4.68 -7.73 2.95
C LYS A 12 -6.20 -7.83 3.09
N ARG A 13 -6.86 -6.78 3.58
CA ARG A 13 -8.32 -6.74 3.77
C ARG A 13 -9.07 -6.59 2.46
N LEU A 14 -8.61 -5.70 1.58
CA LEU A 14 -9.26 -5.35 0.31
C LEU A 14 -8.93 -6.34 -0.80
N LEU A 15 -7.68 -6.77 -0.88
CA LEU A 15 -7.14 -7.55 -1.99
C LEU A 15 -6.34 -8.77 -1.46
N PRO A 16 -6.97 -9.70 -0.72
CA PRO A 16 -6.27 -10.78 -0.03
C PRO A 16 -5.43 -11.67 -0.97
N HIS A 17 -5.88 -11.87 -2.21
CA HIS A 17 -5.17 -12.66 -3.21
C HIS A 17 -3.95 -11.95 -3.82
N MET A 18 -3.85 -10.63 -3.65
CA MET A 18 -2.75 -9.80 -4.16
C MET A 18 -1.91 -9.19 -3.04
N ALA A 19 -2.20 -9.53 -1.78
CA ALA A 19 -1.55 -8.94 -0.63
C ALA A 19 -0.03 -9.16 -0.66
N ALA A 20 0.44 -10.32 -1.13
CA ALA A 20 1.85 -10.61 -1.27
C ALA A 20 2.56 -9.65 -2.26
N ASP A 21 1.91 -9.36 -3.39
CA ASP A 21 2.46 -8.47 -4.42
C ASP A 21 2.44 -7.00 -3.99
N LEU A 22 1.50 -6.64 -3.12
CA LEU A 22 1.33 -5.27 -2.61
C LEU A 22 2.13 -5.00 -1.33
N THR A 23 2.52 -6.02 -0.56
CA THR A 23 3.17 -5.84 0.75
C THR A 23 4.50 -5.08 0.63
N VAL A 24 4.68 -4.10 1.51
CA VAL A 24 5.92 -3.32 1.64
C VAL A 24 6.53 -3.49 3.03
N ASP A 25 7.78 -3.04 3.21
CA ASP A 25 8.44 -3.07 4.51
C ASP A 25 7.64 -2.26 5.55
N PRO A 26 7.25 -2.85 6.69
CA PRO A 26 6.43 -2.17 7.71
C PRO A 26 7.15 -0.98 8.37
N THR A 27 8.47 -0.84 8.22
CA THR A 27 9.24 0.29 8.76
C THR A 27 9.10 1.57 7.93
N ILE A 28 8.52 1.49 6.72
CA ILE A 28 8.32 2.66 5.85
C ILE A 28 7.29 3.62 6.45
N ASN A 29 7.65 4.91 6.46
CA ASN A 29 6.87 5.95 7.14
C ASN A 29 6.21 6.96 6.22
N THR A 30 6.43 6.87 4.89
CA THR A 30 5.86 7.83 3.94
C THR A 30 5.02 7.14 2.86
N ALA A 31 3.93 7.80 2.44
CA ALA A 31 3.08 7.30 1.35
C ALA A 31 3.81 7.27 0.01
N ASN A 32 4.72 8.24 -0.22
CA ASN A 32 5.47 8.35 -1.46
C ASN A 32 6.43 7.15 -1.65
N GLU A 33 7.10 6.72 -0.59
CA GLU A 33 7.96 5.52 -0.66
C GLU A 33 7.15 4.27 -0.98
N ILE A 34 5.95 4.11 -0.41
CA ILE A 34 5.05 2.99 -0.72
C ILE A 34 4.66 3.00 -2.19
N ASP A 35 4.22 4.16 -2.71
CA ASP A 35 3.81 4.33 -4.10
C ASP A 35 4.96 4.00 -5.06
N GLU A 36 6.15 4.56 -4.83
CA GLU A 36 7.33 4.29 -5.66
C GLU A 36 7.74 2.81 -5.66
N ILE A 37 7.74 2.16 -4.50
CA ILE A 37 8.11 0.74 -4.39
C ILE A 37 7.14 -0.13 -5.19
N VAL A 38 5.84 0.12 -5.04
CA VAL A 38 4.82 -0.72 -5.68
C VAL A 38 4.71 -0.42 -7.17
N PHE A 39 4.82 0.84 -7.58
CA PHE A 39 4.85 1.23 -9.00
C PHE A 39 6.03 0.60 -9.75
N ARG A 40 7.21 0.51 -9.13
CA ARG A 40 8.38 -0.18 -9.72
C ARG A 40 8.18 -1.68 -9.91
N ARG A 41 7.26 -2.31 -9.18
CA ARG A 41 6.89 -3.73 -9.38
C ARG A 41 5.98 -3.90 -10.59
N SER A 42 5.01 -3.00 -10.74
CA SER A 42 4.08 -2.94 -11.87
C SER A 42 3.24 -1.68 -11.78
N GLU A 43 2.99 -1.01 -12.91
CA GLU A 43 2.05 0.13 -12.98
C GLU A 43 0.65 -0.25 -12.49
N TYR A 44 0.21 -1.48 -12.76
CA TYR A 44 -1.06 -2.02 -12.26
C TYR A 44 -1.11 -2.06 -10.74
N LEU A 45 -0.03 -2.52 -10.10
CA LEU A 45 0.08 -2.55 -8.65
C LEU A 45 0.21 -1.13 -8.08
N GLY A 46 0.92 -0.23 -8.76
CA GLY A 46 1.04 1.17 -8.38
C GLY A 46 -0.31 1.87 -8.31
N GLY A 47 -1.18 1.64 -9.32
CA GLY A 47 -2.55 2.17 -9.30
C GLY A 47 -3.37 1.67 -8.10
N MET A 48 -3.21 0.40 -7.71
CA MET A 48 -3.86 -0.14 -6.51
C MET A 48 -3.30 0.46 -5.23
N ALA A 49 -1.97 0.62 -5.13
CA ALA A 49 -1.34 1.23 -3.97
C ALA A 49 -1.86 2.65 -3.73
N CYS A 50 -1.94 3.45 -4.81
CA CYS A 50 -2.51 4.79 -4.79
C CYS A 50 -3.96 4.80 -4.26
N ALA A 51 -4.81 3.88 -4.73
CA ALA A 51 -6.19 3.76 -4.26
C ALA A 51 -6.28 3.42 -2.76
N ILE A 52 -5.47 2.45 -2.29
CA ILE A 52 -5.43 2.06 -0.87
C ILE A 52 -4.94 3.23 0.00
N LEU A 53 -3.90 3.95 -0.43
CA LEU A 53 -3.38 5.12 0.28
C LEU A 53 -4.42 6.25 0.35
N ALA A 54 -5.20 6.46 -0.71
CA ALA A 54 -6.30 7.42 -0.71
C ALA A 54 -7.41 7.04 0.29
N LEU A 55 -7.77 5.76 0.37
CA LEU A 55 -8.74 5.26 1.35
C LEU A 55 -8.25 5.46 2.79
N ILE A 56 -6.98 5.14 3.06
CA ILE A 56 -6.36 5.37 4.38
C ILE A 56 -6.40 6.85 4.76
N LYS A 57 -6.14 7.74 3.80
CA LYS A 57 -6.20 9.19 4.00
C LYS A 57 -7.61 9.69 4.31
N GLN A 58 -8.67 9.08 3.75
CA GLN A 58 -10.06 9.42 4.04
C GLN A 58 -10.55 8.93 5.41
N GLN A 59 -9.92 7.91 5.97
CA GLN A 59 -10.26 7.35 7.29
C GLN A 59 -9.61 8.11 8.47
N ASN A 60 -8.81 9.14 8.17
CA ASN A 60 -8.17 10.05 9.12
C ASN A 60 -8.81 11.43 9.06
#